data_AF-A0A9Q0GNH8-F1
#
_entry.id   AF-A0A9Q0GNH8-F1
#
_cell.length_a   1.000
_cell.length_b   1.000
_cell.length_c   1.000
_cell.angle_alpha   90.00
_cell.angle_beta   90.00
_cell.angle_gamma   90.00
#
_symmetry.space_group_name_H-M   'P 1'
#
loop_
_entity.id
_entity.type
_entity.pdbx_description
1 polymer ?
#
loop_
_entity_poly.entity_id
_entity_poly.type
_entity_poly.pdbx_seq_one_letter_code
_entity_poly.pdbx_strand_id
1 'polypeptide(L)'
;MAVSLSSSLIKLLFLSLFVTILVGFVSASRFDKLFQPSWAPDHFRYEGEQLNMKLDITLYFTSALVDEDAIMDVGAGFGSKSKYMFGKTTIQVQLVEGDSAGTVTAFYISSDGPNHNKFDFEFLRNPTSEPYLVQTNIYVNGVGNREQRLGLLFDLTKDFHSYSMLWNQRQVVVVVDETPILVFTNKDKTRSCVSQRSSHGCLPFHMER
;
A
#
# COMPACT_ATOMS: atom_id res chain seq x y z
N MET A 1 -38.23 20.32 39.36
CA MET A 1 -37.70 19.09 39.99
C MET A 1 -36.29 18.90 39.47
N ALA A 2 -35.28 18.87 40.35
CA ALA A 2 -33.90 18.60 39.94
C ALA A 2 -33.67 17.09 40.00
N VAL A 3 -33.29 16.47 38.88
CA VAL A 3 -32.95 15.05 38.83
C VAL A 3 -31.49 14.91 39.26
N SER A 4 -31.25 14.30 40.42
CA SER A 4 -29.90 13.99 40.91
C SER A 4 -29.36 12.76 40.18
N LEU A 5 -28.23 12.91 39.48
CA LEU A 5 -27.50 11.79 38.90
C LEU A 5 -26.86 10.94 40.01
N SER A 6 -26.97 9.61 39.89
CA SER A 6 -26.34 8.69 40.84
C SER A 6 -24.82 8.69 40.66
N SER A 7 -24.07 8.43 41.74
CA SER A 7 -22.61 8.34 41.69
C SER A 7 -22.12 7.27 40.70
N SER A 8 -22.91 6.22 40.50
CA SER A 8 -22.66 5.17 39.49
C SER A 8 -22.81 5.70 38.08
N LEU A 9 -23.81 6.54 37.78
CA LEU A 9 -23.96 7.17 36.46
C LEU A 9 -22.80 8.12 36.16
N ILE A 10 -22.36 8.89 37.16
CA ILE A 10 -21.21 9.80 37.02
C ILE A 10 -19.94 9.01 36.66
N LYS A 11 -19.68 7.89 37.35
CA LYS A 11 -18.54 7.01 37.03
C LYS A 11 -18.63 6.41 35.63
N LEU A 12 -19.83 6.00 35.19
CA LEU A 12 -20.04 5.46 33.86
C LEU A 12 -19.76 6.50 32.77
N LEU A 13 -20.18 7.75 33.01
CA LEU A 13 -19.92 8.88 32.10
C LEU A 13 -18.42 9.20 32.03
N PHE A 14 -17.70 9.20 33.15
CA PHE A 14 -16.25 9.37 33.15
C PHE A 14 -15.52 8.22 32.44
N LEU A 15 -15.95 6.97 32.63
CA LEU A 15 -15.37 5.83 31.94
C LEU A 15 -15.64 5.89 30.43
N SER A 16 -16.87 6.25 30.02
CA SER A 16 -17.23 6.45 28.62
C SER A 16 -16.42 7.58 27.97
N LEU A 17 -16.26 8.70 28.67
CA LEU A 17 -15.44 9.83 28.22
C LEU A 17 -13.97 9.42 28.13
N PHE A 18 -13.46 8.64 29.07
CA PHE A 18 -12.09 8.14 29.06
C PHE A 18 -11.83 7.14 27.93
N VAL A 19 -12.78 6.24 27.66
CA VAL A 19 -12.72 5.30 26.53
C VAL A 19 -12.77 6.04 25.19
N THR A 20 -13.64 7.05 25.05
CA THR A 20 -13.71 7.85 23.81
C THR A 20 -12.47 8.73 23.59
N ILE A 21 -11.82 9.21 24.66
CA ILE A 21 -10.53 9.92 24.57
C ILE A 21 -9.38 8.95 24.21
N LEU A 22 -9.43 7.71 24.69
CA LEU A 22 -8.43 6.67 24.37
C LEU A 22 -8.56 6.14 22.93
N VAL A 23 -9.75 6.17 22.34
CA VAL A 23 -9.95 5.94 20.90
C VAL A 23 -9.53 7.21 20.17
N GLY A 24 -8.22 7.41 20.04
CA GLY A 24 -7.66 8.52 19.26
C GLY A 24 -8.21 8.50 17.84
N PHE A 25 -8.61 9.67 17.32
CA PHE A 25 -8.96 9.83 15.92
C PHE A 25 -7.73 9.53 15.06
N VAL A 26 -7.74 8.40 14.36
CA VAL A 26 -6.79 8.14 13.26
C VAL A 26 -7.25 9.00 12.09
N SER A 27 -6.55 10.10 11.82
CA SER A 27 -6.77 10.92 10.63
C SER A 27 -5.75 10.51 9.56
N ALA A 28 -6.26 10.07 8.40
CA ALA A 28 -5.45 9.97 7.21
C ALA A 28 -5.33 11.36 6.56
N SER A 29 -4.15 11.71 6.05
CA SER A 29 -4.04 12.91 5.23
C SER A 29 -4.75 12.67 3.89
N ARG A 30 -5.42 13.71 3.37
CA ARG A 30 -5.97 13.66 2.01
C ARG A 30 -4.92 13.24 0.97
N PHE A 31 -5.34 12.42 0.01
CA PHE A 31 -4.49 11.89 -1.06
C PHE A 31 -3.65 12.97 -1.76
N ASP A 32 -4.28 14.08 -2.13
CA ASP A 32 -3.68 15.17 -2.91
C ASP A 32 -2.56 15.91 -2.15
N LYS A 33 -2.43 15.72 -0.84
CA LYS A 33 -1.29 16.26 -0.07
C LYS A 33 -0.02 15.44 -0.22
N LEU A 34 -0.14 14.12 -0.36
CA LEU A 34 1.00 13.19 -0.35
C LEU A 34 1.32 12.60 -1.73
N PHE A 35 0.31 12.47 -2.59
CA PHE A 35 0.41 11.78 -3.87
C PHE A 35 -0.09 12.66 -5.02
N GLN A 36 0.33 12.30 -6.23
CA GLN A 36 -0.14 12.91 -7.48
C GLN A 36 -0.29 11.83 -8.56
N PRO A 37 -1.27 11.96 -9.48
CA PRO A 37 -1.34 11.11 -10.66
C PRO A 37 -0.01 11.15 -11.43
N SER A 38 0.45 9.98 -11.85
CA SER A 38 1.63 9.80 -12.70
C SER A 38 1.25 9.40 -14.13
N TRP A 39 0.07 8.81 -14.32
CA TRP A 39 -0.46 8.37 -15.62
C TRP A 39 -1.98 8.45 -15.64
N ALA A 40 -2.59 8.74 -16.81
CA ALA A 40 -4.03 8.84 -17.04
C ALA A 40 -4.78 9.62 -15.93
N PRO A 41 -4.49 10.91 -15.74
CA PRO A 41 -5.08 11.70 -14.65
C PRO A 41 -6.61 11.79 -14.72
N ASP A 42 -7.19 11.64 -15.91
CA ASP A 42 -8.63 11.56 -16.19
C ASP A 42 -9.29 10.27 -15.66
N HIS A 43 -8.49 9.25 -15.32
CA HIS A 43 -8.95 8.02 -14.67
C HIS A 43 -9.06 8.14 -13.14
N PHE A 44 -8.76 9.31 -12.56
CA PHE A 44 -8.85 9.58 -11.12
C PHE A 44 -10.15 10.33 -10.80
N ARG A 45 -11.01 9.74 -9.97
CA ARG A 45 -12.24 10.37 -9.47
C ARG A 45 -12.20 10.47 -7.95
N TYR A 46 -12.43 11.68 -7.43
CA TYR A 46 -12.42 11.95 -6.00
C TYR A 46 -13.84 12.06 -5.47
N GLU A 47 -14.16 11.27 -4.47
CA GLU A 47 -15.46 11.29 -3.76
C GLU A 47 -15.18 11.51 -2.26
N GLY A 48 -15.20 12.78 -1.84
CA GLY A 48 -14.76 13.15 -0.50
C GLY A 48 -13.27 12.87 -0.30
N GLU A 49 -12.93 11.94 0.59
CA GLU A 49 -11.56 11.49 0.85
C GLU A 49 -11.17 10.24 0.05
N GLN A 50 -12.15 9.57 -0.58
CA GLN A 50 -11.94 8.37 -1.37
C GLN A 50 -11.44 8.72 -2.77
N LEU A 51 -10.42 7.98 -3.21
CA LEU A 51 -9.97 7.98 -4.59
C LEU A 51 -10.49 6.72 -5.29
N ASN A 52 -11.31 6.92 -6.31
CA ASN A 52 -11.72 5.87 -7.24
C ASN A 52 -10.82 5.96 -8.49
N MET A 53 -10.11 4.87 -8.78
CA MET A 53 -9.32 4.74 -10.00
C MET A 53 -10.05 3.85 -11.00
N LYS A 54 -10.06 4.28 -12.26
CA LYS A 54 -10.64 3.51 -13.35
C LYS A 54 -9.55 2.80 -14.14
N LEU A 55 -9.76 1.52 -14.40
CA LEU A 55 -9.05 0.80 -15.45
C LEU A 55 -10.03 0.68 -16.63
N ASP A 56 -9.82 1.47 -17.67
CA ASP A 56 -10.57 1.42 -18.92
C ASP A 56 -9.61 1.45 -20.10
N ILE A 57 -10.10 1.03 -21.25
CA ILE A 57 -9.46 1.21 -22.55
C ILE A 57 -10.09 2.47 -23.15
N THR A 58 -9.42 3.60 -23.01
CA THR A 58 -9.85 4.84 -23.67
C THR A 58 -9.11 4.95 -25.00
N LEU A 59 -9.85 4.86 -26.12
CA LEU A 59 -9.30 5.08 -27.46
C LEU A 59 -9.40 6.57 -27.82
N TYR A 60 -8.25 7.24 -27.92
CA TYR A 60 -8.19 8.58 -28.49
C TYR A 60 -7.94 8.47 -30.00
N PHE A 61 -8.95 8.80 -30.80
CA PHE A 61 -8.78 8.99 -32.24
C PHE A 61 -8.34 10.43 -32.49
N THR A 62 -7.07 10.64 -32.84
CA THR A 62 -6.62 11.95 -33.34
C THR A 62 -7.17 12.14 -34.75
N SER A 63 -8.16 13.02 -34.89
CA SER A 63 -8.76 13.32 -36.19
C SER A 63 -7.83 14.24 -36.99
N ALA A 64 -6.82 13.68 -37.65
CA ALA A 64 -6.24 14.15 -38.91
C ALA A 64 -5.00 13.31 -39.22
N LEU A 65 -5.05 12.63 -40.38
CA LEU A 65 -4.04 11.72 -40.91
C LEU A 65 -4.11 10.33 -40.28
N VAL A 66 -4.04 9.34 -41.18
CA VAL A 66 -4.00 7.92 -40.86
C VAL A 66 -2.65 7.67 -40.20
N ASP A 67 -2.56 7.83 -38.88
CA ASP A 67 -1.44 7.34 -38.09
C ASP A 67 -1.89 6.06 -37.38
N GLU A 68 -1.09 5.00 -37.48
CA GLU A 68 -1.28 3.72 -36.79
C GLU A 68 -1.25 3.84 -35.26
N ASP A 69 -1.02 5.04 -34.72
CA ASP A 69 -0.75 5.31 -33.31
C ASP A 69 -2.00 5.78 -32.55
N ALA A 70 -3.07 4.99 -32.55
CA ALA A 70 -4.13 5.19 -31.57
C ALA A 70 -3.52 5.04 -30.16
N ILE A 71 -3.39 6.15 -29.42
CA ILE A 71 -2.91 6.12 -28.04
C ILE A 71 -4.01 5.47 -27.20
N MET A 72 -3.68 4.30 -26.68
CA MET A 72 -4.55 3.49 -25.84
C MET A 72 -4.06 3.62 -24.39
N ASP A 73 -4.78 4.39 -23.59
CA ASP A 73 -4.57 4.40 -22.15
C ASP A 73 -5.24 3.16 -21.54
N VAL A 74 -4.44 2.23 -21.04
CA VAL A 74 -4.89 0.99 -20.38
C VAL A 74 -4.38 0.99 -18.94
N GLY A 75 -4.83 1.94 -18.13
CA GLY A 75 -4.35 2.03 -16.74
C GLY A 75 -4.56 3.36 -16.08
N ALA A 76 -4.18 3.41 -14.80
CA ALA A 76 -4.05 4.62 -14.01
C ALA A 76 -2.92 4.39 -13.00
N GLY A 77 -2.17 5.43 -12.69
CA GLY A 77 -1.06 5.33 -11.74
C GLY A 77 -0.84 6.63 -11.00
N PHE A 78 -0.35 6.53 -9.77
CA PHE A 78 0.06 7.69 -8.98
C PHE A 78 1.38 7.43 -8.27
N GLY A 79 2.07 8.50 -7.91
CA GLY A 79 3.33 8.46 -7.17
C GLY A 79 3.32 9.44 -5.99
N SER A 80 4.15 9.17 -4.99
CA SER A 80 4.35 10.11 -3.88
C SER A 80 5.07 11.37 -4.35
N LYS A 81 4.68 12.52 -3.82
CA LYS A 81 5.32 13.81 -4.10
C LYS A 81 6.73 13.92 -3.50
N SER A 82 7.02 13.10 -2.50
CA SER A 82 8.29 13.07 -1.79
C SER A 82 8.90 11.67 -1.81
N LYS A 83 10.21 11.63 -1.61
CA LYS A 83 10.98 10.40 -1.43
C LYS A 83 11.20 10.18 0.07
N TYR A 84 11.19 8.92 0.47
CA TYR A 84 11.30 8.52 1.87
C TYR A 84 12.41 7.50 2.05
N MET A 85 13.07 7.56 3.21
CA MET A 85 14.00 6.54 3.66
C MET A 85 13.46 6.01 4.99
N PHE A 86 13.00 4.77 5.00
CA PHE A 86 12.26 4.15 6.11
C PHE A 86 10.89 4.80 6.40
N GLY A 87 10.06 4.09 7.14
CA GLY A 87 8.71 4.52 7.55
C GLY A 87 7.69 3.39 7.51
N LYS A 88 6.46 3.67 7.95
CA LYS A 88 5.27 2.85 7.66
C LYS A 88 4.48 3.61 6.60
N THR A 89 4.19 2.97 5.48
CA THR A 89 3.18 3.45 4.54
C THR A 89 1.97 2.53 4.63
N THR A 90 0.78 3.11 4.63
CA THR A 90 -0.49 2.41 4.73
C THR A 90 -1.43 2.97 3.69
N ILE A 91 -2.09 2.08 2.95
CA ILE A 91 -3.24 2.43 2.11
C ILE A 91 -4.44 1.59 2.53
N GLN A 92 -5.63 2.11 2.28
CA GLN A 92 -6.87 1.33 2.35
C GLN A 92 -7.32 1.03 0.92
N VAL A 93 -7.55 -0.23 0.62
CA VAL A 93 -7.95 -0.69 -0.71
C VAL A 93 -9.18 -1.57 -0.60
N GLN A 94 -10.16 -1.27 -1.44
CA GLN A 94 -11.26 -2.15 -1.79
C GLN A 94 -11.08 -2.52 -3.27
N LEU A 95 -11.10 -3.82 -3.58
CA LEU A 95 -10.90 -4.32 -4.95
C LEU A 95 -12.21 -4.40 -5.74
N VAL A 96 -12.08 -4.52 -7.05
CA VAL A 96 -13.22 -4.52 -7.99
C VAL A 96 -14.05 -5.82 -7.86
N GLU A 97 -15.35 -5.67 -7.64
CA GLU A 97 -16.32 -6.78 -7.70
C GLU A 97 -16.51 -7.31 -9.13
N GLY A 98 -17.01 -8.55 -9.25
CA GLY A 98 -17.28 -9.16 -10.56
C GLY A 98 -16.02 -9.60 -11.31
N ASP A 99 -16.13 -9.88 -12.61
CA ASP A 99 -15.01 -10.38 -13.40
C ASP A 99 -13.99 -9.27 -13.68
N SER A 100 -12.77 -9.46 -13.19
CA SER A 100 -11.62 -8.60 -13.48
C SER A 100 -10.36 -9.43 -13.68
N ALA A 101 -10.50 -10.66 -14.18
CA ALA A 101 -9.39 -11.56 -14.46
C ALA A 101 -8.34 -10.89 -15.36
N GLY A 102 -7.06 -11.05 -15.00
CA GLY A 102 -5.95 -10.43 -15.73
C GLY A 102 -5.65 -8.98 -15.33
N THR A 103 -6.45 -8.37 -14.45
CA THR A 103 -6.10 -7.09 -13.83
C THR A 103 -5.15 -7.28 -12.66
N VAL A 104 -4.26 -6.30 -12.45
CA VAL A 104 -3.40 -6.21 -11.28
C VAL A 104 -3.59 -4.83 -10.67
N THR A 105 -4.06 -4.80 -9.42
CA THR A 105 -3.94 -3.59 -8.59
C THR A 105 -2.62 -3.69 -7.83
N ALA A 106 -1.78 -2.65 -7.90
CA ALA A 106 -0.46 -2.68 -7.27
C ALA A 106 -0.28 -1.53 -6.29
N PHE A 107 0.36 -1.84 -5.17
CA PHE A 107 0.86 -0.89 -4.20
C PHE A 107 2.29 -1.25 -3.87
N TYR A 108 3.22 -0.33 -4.11
CA TYR A 108 4.63 -0.63 -3.95
C TYR A 108 5.44 0.57 -3.53
N ILE A 109 6.60 0.29 -2.95
CA ILE A 109 7.65 1.27 -2.69
C ILE A 109 8.81 0.91 -3.62
N SER A 110 9.34 1.88 -4.36
CA SER A 110 10.48 1.65 -5.25
C SER A 110 11.44 2.84 -5.21
N SER A 111 12.75 2.55 -5.24
CA SER A 111 13.76 3.57 -5.53
C SER A 111 13.91 3.78 -7.03
N ASP A 112 14.50 4.89 -7.44
CA ASP A 112 14.73 5.13 -8.86
C ASP A 112 15.88 4.29 -9.43
N GLY A 113 15.89 4.16 -10.76
CA GLY A 113 17.01 3.60 -11.52
C GLY A 113 16.94 2.09 -11.78
N PRO A 114 17.88 1.55 -12.57
CA PRO A 114 17.86 0.16 -13.01
C PRO A 114 18.13 -0.82 -11.85
N ASN A 115 18.93 -0.41 -10.87
CA ASN A 115 19.30 -1.22 -9.71
C ASN A 115 18.40 -0.90 -8.50
N HIS A 116 17.11 -0.71 -8.75
CA HIS A 116 16.20 -0.27 -7.71
C HIS A 116 15.98 -1.33 -6.63
N ASN A 117 15.73 -0.86 -5.42
CA ASN A 117 15.09 -1.67 -4.39
C ASN A 117 13.58 -1.45 -4.48
N LYS A 118 12.79 -2.51 -4.34
CA LYS A 118 11.34 -2.43 -4.46
C LYS A 118 10.66 -3.44 -3.54
N PHE A 119 9.55 -3.03 -2.95
CA PHE A 119 8.69 -3.85 -2.12
C PHE A 119 7.29 -3.80 -2.72
N ASP A 120 6.71 -4.95 -3.00
CA ASP A 120 5.45 -5.06 -3.75
C ASP A 120 4.32 -5.65 -2.93
N PHE A 121 3.13 -5.07 -3.13
CA PHE A 121 1.82 -5.68 -2.96
C PHE A 121 1.14 -5.66 -4.32
N GLU A 122 0.77 -6.84 -4.82
CA GLU A 122 0.04 -7.00 -6.08
C GLU A 122 -1.20 -7.84 -5.82
N PHE A 123 -2.36 -7.31 -6.13
CA PHE A 123 -3.63 -8.01 -6.03
C PHE A 123 -3.94 -8.63 -7.37
N LEU A 124 -3.77 -9.95 -7.44
CA LEU A 124 -3.95 -10.73 -8.64
C LEU A 124 -5.38 -11.25 -8.68
N ARG A 125 -6.16 -10.82 -9.68
CA ARG A 125 -7.49 -11.38 -9.89
C ARG A 125 -7.44 -12.65 -10.70
N ASN A 126 -7.89 -13.75 -10.09
CA ASN A 126 -8.22 -14.99 -10.79
C ASN A 126 -9.63 -14.91 -11.42
N PRO A 127 -9.98 -15.80 -12.37
CA PRO A 127 -11.33 -15.89 -12.93
C PRO A 127 -12.42 -15.91 -11.86
N THR A 128 -13.60 -15.39 -12.19
CA THR A 128 -14.72 -15.05 -11.27
C THR A 128 -15.06 -16.09 -10.19
N SER A 129 -14.75 -17.37 -10.39
CA SER A 129 -14.98 -18.44 -9.42
C SER A 129 -13.89 -18.57 -8.33
N GLU A 130 -12.82 -17.78 -8.37
CA GLU A 130 -11.69 -17.88 -7.45
C GLU A 130 -11.43 -16.55 -6.69
N PRO A 131 -10.99 -16.63 -5.42
CA PRO A 131 -10.66 -15.45 -4.64
C PRO A 131 -9.42 -14.74 -5.20
N TYR A 132 -9.28 -13.45 -4.89
CA TYR A 132 -8.04 -12.72 -5.13
C TYR A 132 -6.85 -13.38 -4.43
N LEU A 133 -5.69 -13.34 -5.10
CA LEU A 133 -4.40 -13.63 -4.49
C LEU A 133 -3.67 -12.33 -4.21
N VAL A 134 -3.09 -12.24 -3.01
CA VAL A 134 -2.12 -11.18 -2.70
C VAL A 134 -0.74 -11.73 -2.98
N GLN A 135 -0.04 -11.11 -3.93
CA GLN A 135 1.36 -11.35 -4.21
C GLN A 135 2.21 -10.28 -3.54
N THR A 136 3.31 -10.68 -2.90
CA THR A 136 4.34 -9.77 -2.41
C THR A 136 5.68 -10.13 -3.01
N ASN A 137 6.52 -9.12 -3.30
CA ASN A 137 7.87 -9.34 -3.80
C ASN A 137 8.86 -8.34 -3.18
N ILE A 138 10.14 -8.73 -3.13
CA ILE A 138 11.23 -7.84 -2.73
C ILE A 138 12.34 -7.88 -3.77
N TYR A 139 12.64 -6.70 -4.31
CA TYR A 139 13.81 -6.41 -5.13
C TYR A 139 14.90 -5.78 -4.28
N VAL A 140 16.10 -6.31 -4.41
CA VAL A 140 17.32 -5.72 -3.87
C VAL A 140 18.31 -5.55 -5.01
N ASN A 141 18.79 -4.31 -5.21
CA ASN A 141 19.76 -3.97 -6.25
C ASN A 141 19.30 -4.44 -7.66
N GLY A 142 18.02 -4.23 -7.98
CA GLY A 142 17.38 -4.63 -9.23
C GLY A 142 16.98 -6.11 -9.31
N VAL A 143 17.31 -6.94 -8.32
CA VAL A 143 17.04 -8.38 -8.35
C VAL A 143 15.85 -8.74 -7.47
N GLY A 144 14.74 -9.15 -8.10
CA GLY A 144 13.52 -9.68 -7.46
C GLY A 144 13.58 -11.19 -7.22
N ASN A 145 12.57 -11.92 -7.71
CA ASN A 145 12.40 -13.38 -7.60
C ASN A 145 12.21 -13.88 -6.16
N ARG A 146 11.48 -13.10 -5.35
CA ARG A 146 11.14 -13.43 -3.95
C ARG A 146 9.63 -13.40 -3.74
N GLU A 147 8.90 -13.75 -4.78
CA GLU A 147 7.44 -13.71 -4.80
C GLU A 147 6.86 -14.65 -3.75
N GLN A 148 5.83 -14.17 -3.07
CA GLN A 148 4.97 -14.99 -2.22
C GLN A 148 3.53 -14.69 -2.59
N ARG A 149 2.71 -15.73 -2.69
CA ARG A 149 1.28 -15.61 -2.99
C ARG A 149 0.48 -16.15 -1.82
N LEU A 150 -0.52 -15.38 -1.41
CA LEU A 150 -1.29 -15.62 -0.20
C LEU A 150 -2.77 -15.45 -0.56
N GLY A 151 -3.59 -16.43 -0.19
CA GLY A 151 -5.03 -16.23 -0.11
C GLY A 151 -5.38 -15.59 1.23
N LEU A 152 -6.26 -14.60 1.23
CA LEU A 152 -6.77 -13.98 2.45
C LEU A 152 -8.12 -14.64 2.83
N LEU A 153 -8.45 -14.63 4.13
CA LEU A 153 -9.64 -15.30 4.68
C LEU A 153 -10.93 -14.47 4.54
N PHE A 154 -10.89 -13.39 3.77
CA PHE A 154 -11.99 -12.46 3.56
C PHE A 154 -12.02 -11.99 2.10
N ASP A 155 -13.19 -11.55 1.66
CA ASP A 155 -13.41 -11.07 0.30
C ASP A 155 -12.96 -9.62 0.16
N LEU A 156 -11.86 -9.41 -0.57
CA LEU A 156 -11.21 -8.11 -0.77
C LEU A 156 -12.07 -7.11 -1.56
N THR A 157 -13.20 -7.54 -2.09
CA THR A 157 -14.13 -6.70 -2.87
C THR A 157 -15.24 -6.08 -2.02
N LYS A 158 -15.48 -6.60 -0.81
CA LYS A 158 -16.64 -6.26 0.02
C LYS A 158 -16.44 -5.06 0.93
N ASP A 159 -15.21 -4.79 1.33
CA ASP A 159 -14.88 -3.66 2.21
C ASP A 159 -13.45 -3.17 1.95
N PHE A 160 -13.15 -1.99 2.50
CA PHE A 160 -11.79 -1.48 2.53
C PHE A 160 -10.96 -2.23 3.57
N HIS A 161 -9.81 -2.74 3.12
CA HIS A 161 -8.81 -3.35 4.00
C HIS A 161 -7.53 -2.54 3.99
N SER A 162 -6.83 -2.54 5.12
CA SER A 162 -5.58 -1.78 5.29
C SER A 162 -4.38 -2.64 4.92
N TYR A 163 -3.53 -2.11 4.02
CA TYR A 163 -2.31 -2.75 3.57
C TYR A 163 -1.14 -1.85 3.91
N SER A 164 -0.22 -2.34 4.73
CA SER A 164 0.92 -1.55 5.18
C SER A 164 2.25 -2.23 4.92
N MET A 165 3.24 -1.42 4.55
CA MET A 165 4.64 -1.80 4.53
C MET A 165 5.38 -0.97 5.58
N LEU A 166 5.84 -1.61 6.65
CA LEU A 166 6.76 -1.02 7.61
C LEU A 166 8.18 -1.35 7.18
N TRP A 167 8.97 -0.33 6.88
CA TRP A 167 10.36 -0.47 6.51
C TRP A 167 11.27 0.30 7.46
N ASN A 168 12.26 -0.37 8.04
CA ASN A 168 13.32 0.26 8.81
C ASN A 168 14.66 -0.43 8.55
N GLN A 169 15.72 -0.01 9.25
CA GLN A 169 17.07 -0.55 9.07
C GLN A 169 17.18 -2.06 9.37
N ARG A 170 16.28 -2.62 10.18
CA ARG A 170 16.32 -4.01 10.64
C ARG A 170 15.46 -4.92 9.78
N GLN A 171 14.32 -4.43 9.30
CA GLN A 171 13.32 -5.29 8.66
C GLN A 171 12.36 -4.53 7.74
N VAL A 172 11.71 -5.30 6.87
CA VAL A 172 10.44 -4.95 6.22
C VAL A 172 9.37 -5.87 6.76
N VAL A 173 8.25 -5.29 7.20
CA VAL A 173 7.07 -6.01 7.66
C VAL A 173 5.89 -5.64 6.77
N VAL A 174 5.28 -6.68 6.23
CA VAL A 174 4.07 -6.65 5.42
C VAL A 174 2.89 -6.92 6.35
N VAL A 175 1.94 -6.01 6.40
CA VAL A 175 0.82 -6.03 7.36
C VAL A 175 -0.50 -5.86 6.61
N VAL A 176 -1.49 -6.67 6.98
CA VAL A 176 -2.87 -6.59 6.51
C VAL A 176 -3.79 -6.49 7.73
N ASP A 177 -4.60 -5.44 7.83
CA ASP A 177 -5.49 -5.18 8.97
C ASP A 177 -4.80 -5.33 10.32
N GLU A 178 -3.67 -4.61 10.45
CA GLU A 178 -2.79 -4.62 11.62
C GLU A 178 -2.19 -6.00 11.98
N THR A 179 -2.42 -7.02 11.16
CA THR A 179 -1.85 -8.36 11.30
C THR A 179 -0.61 -8.51 10.41
N PRO A 180 0.59 -8.75 10.98
CA PRO A 180 1.78 -9.03 10.19
C PRO A 180 1.63 -10.37 9.48
N ILE A 181 1.76 -10.38 8.16
CA ILE A 181 1.65 -11.59 7.33
C ILE A 181 3.00 -12.05 6.77
N LEU A 182 3.98 -11.15 6.69
CA LEU A 182 5.32 -11.47 6.21
C LEU A 182 6.37 -10.50 6.77
N VAL A 183 7.54 -11.03 7.11
CA VAL A 183 8.69 -10.28 7.61
C VAL A 183 9.92 -10.64 6.78
N PHE A 184 10.68 -9.63 6.39
CA PHE A 184 12.00 -9.78 5.80
C PHE A 184 13.02 -9.08 6.67
N THR A 185 14.05 -9.82 7.07
CA THR A 185 15.06 -9.33 8.01
C THR A 185 16.32 -8.93 7.28
N ASN A 186 16.89 -7.77 7.65
CA ASN A 186 18.19 -7.34 7.18
C ASN A 186 19.31 -8.08 7.93
N LYS A 187 20.01 -8.98 7.24
CA LYS A 187 21.03 -9.84 7.85
C LYS A 187 22.36 -9.13 8.14
N ASP A 188 22.62 -8.01 7.47
CA ASP A 188 23.86 -7.24 7.67
C ASP A 188 23.87 -6.49 9.00
N LYS A 189 22.69 -6.28 9.61
CA LYS A 189 22.56 -5.69 10.95
C LYS A 189 22.45 -6.74 12.06
N THR A 190 22.17 -8.00 11.75
CA THR A 190 22.26 -9.12 12.71
C THR A 190 23.67 -9.68 12.83
N ARG A 191 24.53 -9.48 11.83
CA ARG A 191 25.97 -9.72 11.96
C ARG A 191 26.58 -8.50 12.65
N SER A 192 27.13 -8.69 13.84
CA SER A 192 27.97 -7.67 14.49
C SER A 192 29.01 -7.17 13.48
N CYS A 193 28.94 -5.91 13.08
CA CYS A 193 29.93 -5.30 12.19
C CYS A 193 31.33 -5.49 12.81
N VAL A 194 32.07 -6.49 12.34
CA VAL A 194 33.52 -6.53 12.52
C VAL A 194 34.05 -5.45 11.60
N SER A 195 34.56 -4.36 12.17
CA SER A 195 35.03 -3.21 11.43
C SER A 195 36.11 -3.62 10.42
N GLN A 196 35.78 -3.65 9.13
CA GLN A 196 36.80 -3.46 8.11
C GLN A 196 36.79 -1.98 7.73
N ARG A 197 37.92 -1.33 8.01
CA ARG A 197 38.26 0.01 7.53
C ARG A 197 38.19 0.02 6.00
N SER A 198 37.06 0.39 5.45
CA SER A 198 36.98 0.94 4.10
C SER A 198 36.00 2.11 4.12
N SER A 199 36.34 3.16 3.39
CA SER A 199 35.66 4.47 3.35
C SER A 199 34.27 4.43 2.70
N HIS A 200 33.65 3.25 2.58
CA HIS A 200 32.31 3.06 2.06
C HIS A 200 31.46 2.50 3.20
N GLY A 201 30.63 3.34 3.80
CA GLY A 201 29.80 2.99 4.95
C GLY A 201 29.00 1.70 4.71
N CYS A 202 28.87 0.88 5.75
CA CYS A 202 28.10 -0.36 5.74
C CYS A 202 26.64 -0.11 5.32
N LEU A 203 26.33 -0.29 4.02
CA LEU A 203 24.98 -0.56 3.56
C LEU A 203 24.99 -1.60 2.42
N PRO A 204 25.39 -2.87 2.66
CA PRO A 204 24.69 -3.95 2.00
C PRO A 204 23.29 -4.06 2.65
N PHE A 205 22.26 -4.11 1.80
CA PHE A 205 20.86 -4.23 2.19
C PHE A 205 20.43 -5.68 1.92
N HIS A 206 21.03 -6.65 2.61
CA HIS A 206 20.76 -8.07 2.36
C HIS A 206 19.52 -8.54 3.15
N MET A 207 18.38 -8.67 2.45
CA MET A 207 17.14 -9.20 3.03
C MET A 207 16.96 -10.69 2.74
N GLU A 208 16.68 -11.45 3.78
CA GLU A 208 16.21 -12.83 3.70
C GLU A 208 15.00 -13.01 4.64
N ARG A 209 14.26 -14.09 4.41
CA ARG A 209 13.13 -14.49 5.26
C ARG A 209 13.60 -14.81 6.68
#